data_AF-A0AA35TG26-F1
#
_entry.id   AF-A0AA35TG26-F1
#
_cell.length_a   1.000
_cell.length_b   1.000
_cell.length_c   1.000
_cell.angle_alpha   90.00
_cell.angle_beta   90.00
_cell.angle_gamma   90.00
#
_symmetry.space_group_name_H-M   'P 1'
#
loop_
_entity.id
_entity.type
_entity.pdbx_description
1 polymer ?
#
loop_
_entity_poly.entity_id
_entity_poly.type
_entity_poly.pdbx_seq_one_letter_code
_entity_poly.pdbx_strand_id
1 'polypeptide(L)'
;MANQYDFQEVGRLPASDDNVAIATRRIDAGAKIDYNGHSFTISHTILEGHRFAIQAIPEGELLLSWGLPFGVAITDLSPGDYACNQKILDALAIRDIDFALPSHPNFKDQIAPYHP
;
A
#
# COMPACT_ATOMS: atom_id res chain seq x y z
N MET A 1 17.10 -13.41 6.46
CA MET A 1 16.10 -14.34 5.90
C MET A 1 14.84 -13.52 5.68
N ALA A 2 14.24 -13.55 4.48
CA ALA A 2 12.98 -12.87 4.25
C ALA A 2 11.88 -13.60 5.02
N ASN A 3 11.11 -12.86 5.83
CA ASN A 3 9.99 -13.45 6.56
C ASN A 3 8.83 -13.75 5.61
N GLN A 4 8.09 -14.82 5.89
CA GLN A 4 6.89 -15.17 5.14
C GLN A 4 5.69 -15.12 6.08
N TYR A 5 4.59 -14.55 5.60
CA TYR A 5 3.37 -14.33 6.37
C TYR A 5 2.14 -14.72 5.55
N ASP A 6 1.13 -15.29 6.21
CA ASP A 6 -0.22 -15.25 5.69
C ASP A 6 -0.74 -13.81 5.73
N PHE A 7 -1.51 -13.40 4.72
CA PHE A 7 -2.08 -12.06 4.65
C PHE A 7 -2.79 -11.64 5.94
N GLN A 8 -3.56 -12.53 6.57
CA GLN A 8 -4.33 -12.20 7.78
C GLN A 8 -3.45 -11.94 9.01
N GLU A 9 -2.17 -12.27 8.98
CA GLU A 9 -1.24 -11.94 10.06
C GLU A 9 -0.80 -10.48 10.04
N VAL A 10 -0.79 -9.85 8.85
CA VAL A 10 -0.12 -8.56 8.64
C VAL A 10 -0.94 -7.52 7.89
N GLY A 11 -2.03 -7.92 7.26
CA GLY A 11 -2.85 -7.06 6.41
C GLY A 11 -4.34 -7.20 6.70
N ARG A 12 -5.09 -6.12 6.49
CA ARG A 12 -6.56 -6.13 6.48
C ARG A 12 -7.05 -5.46 5.20
N LEU A 13 -8.04 -6.08 4.59
CA LEU A 13 -8.77 -5.51 3.47
C LEU A 13 -10.13 -5.01 3.99
N PRO A 14 -10.41 -3.69 3.96
CA PRO A 14 -11.67 -3.17 4.50
C PRO A 14 -12.92 -3.69 3.77
N ALA A 15 -12.88 -3.79 2.44
CA ALA A 15 -13.93 -4.37 1.60
C ALA A 15 -13.32 -5.35 0.59
N SER A 16 -14.10 -6.34 0.12
CA SER A 16 -13.62 -7.37 -0.83
C SER A 16 -13.11 -6.79 -2.15
N ASP A 17 -13.62 -5.63 -2.54
CA ASP A 17 -13.35 -4.99 -3.82
C ASP A 17 -12.17 -4.00 -3.72
N ASP A 18 -11.58 -3.85 -2.53
CA ASP A 18 -10.41 -3.01 -2.34
C ASP A 18 -9.18 -3.63 -3.00
N ASN A 19 -8.33 -2.80 -3.58
CA ASN A 19 -7.09 -3.22 -4.25
C ASN A 19 -5.83 -2.90 -3.44
N VAL A 20 -6.00 -2.22 -2.30
CA VAL A 20 -4.94 -1.95 -1.32
C VAL A 20 -5.37 -2.44 0.06
N ALA A 21 -4.44 -3.09 0.77
CA ALA A 21 -4.64 -3.52 2.14
C ALA A 21 -3.99 -2.53 3.12
N ILE A 22 -4.49 -2.50 4.35
CA ILE A 22 -3.91 -1.77 5.47
C ILE A 22 -3.03 -2.73 6.26
N ALA A 23 -1.77 -2.35 6.50
CA ALA A 23 -0.87 -3.12 7.35
C ALA A 23 -1.29 -3.03 8.83
N THR A 24 -1.43 -4.17 9.51
CA THR A 24 -1.78 -4.26 10.94
C THR A 24 -0.58 -4.24 11.86
N ARG A 25 0.62 -4.32 11.31
CA ARG A 25 1.90 -4.19 12.00
C ARG A 25 2.97 -3.74 11.01
N ARG A 26 4.17 -3.43 11.49
CA ARG A 26 5.33 -3.22 10.61
C ARG A 26 5.62 -4.50 9.80
N ILE A 27 5.79 -4.34 8.50
CA ILE A 27 6.19 -5.39 7.57
C ILE A 27 7.48 -4.95 6.90
N ASP A 28 8.57 -5.67 7.13
CA ASP A 28 9.86 -5.29 6.58
C ASP A 28 9.94 -5.57 5.07
N ALA A 29 10.72 -4.76 4.36
CA ALA A 29 11.02 -4.96 2.96
C ALA A 29 11.55 -6.37 2.69
N GLY A 30 11.12 -6.97 1.57
CA GLY A 30 11.46 -8.33 1.20
C GLY A 30 10.60 -9.41 1.88
N ALA A 31 9.71 -9.06 2.80
CA ALA A 31 8.76 -10.04 3.35
C ALA A 31 7.83 -10.58 2.25
N LYS A 32 7.54 -11.88 2.30
CA LYS A 32 6.65 -12.56 1.37
C LYS A 32 5.25 -12.72 1.99
N ILE A 33 4.22 -12.27 1.30
CA ILE A 33 2.83 -12.35 1.74
C ILE A 33 2.10 -13.36 0.87
N ASP A 34 1.44 -14.33 1.52
CA ASP A 34 0.54 -15.27 0.85
C ASP A 34 -0.91 -14.75 0.96
N TYR A 35 -1.58 -14.60 -0.17
CA TYR A 35 -2.93 -14.07 -0.27
C TYR A 35 -3.71 -14.72 -1.42
N ASN A 36 -4.89 -15.26 -1.14
CA ASN A 36 -5.79 -15.89 -2.14
C ASN A 36 -5.11 -16.89 -3.09
N GLY A 37 -4.18 -17.70 -2.57
CA GLY A 37 -3.47 -18.72 -3.37
C GLY A 37 -2.32 -18.18 -4.23
N HIS A 38 -2.02 -16.89 -4.13
CA HIS A 38 -0.85 -16.26 -4.74
C HIS A 38 0.09 -15.71 -3.67
N SER A 39 1.33 -15.43 -4.05
CA SER A 39 2.28 -14.78 -3.17
C SER A 39 2.92 -13.57 -3.85
N PHE A 40 3.17 -12.53 -3.06
CA PHE A 40 3.91 -11.35 -3.51
C PHE A 40 4.92 -10.92 -2.45
N THR A 41 5.85 -10.05 -2.83
CA THR A 41 6.92 -9.58 -1.95
C THR A 41 6.75 -8.10 -1.69
N ILE A 42 6.90 -7.70 -0.42
CA ILE A 42 6.86 -6.30 -0.01
C ILE A 42 8.08 -5.55 -0.55
N SER A 43 7.86 -4.50 -1.35
CA SER A 43 8.96 -3.78 -2.00
C SER A 43 9.73 -2.86 -1.04
N HIS A 44 9.04 -2.25 -0.08
CA HIS A 44 9.59 -1.33 0.92
C HIS A 44 8.97 -1.61 2.28
N THR A 45 9.65 -1.29 3.37
CA THR A 45 9.09 -1.47 4.71
C THR A 45 7.79 -0.67 4.86
N ILE A 46 6.71 -1.37 5.24
CA ILE A 46 5.39 -0.77 5.44
C ILE A 46 5.15 -0.68 6.95
N LEU A 47 4.83 0.51 7.42
CA LEU A 47 4.48 0.74 8.83
C LEU A 47 3.01 0.37 9.10
N GLU A 48 2.71 0.08 10.36
CA GLU A 48 1.32 -0.12 10.81
C GLU A 48 0.42 1.06 10.40
N GLY A 49 -0.77 0.75 9.90
CA GLY A 49 -1.74 1.74 9.41
C GLY A 49 -1.49 2.25 7.99
N HIS A 50 -0.32 1.96 7.41
CA HIS A 50 -0.04 2.29 6.01
C HIS A 50 -0.56 1.23 5.06
N ARG A 51 -0.63 1.56 3.77
CA ARG A 51 -1.29 0.72 2.77
C ARG A 51 -0.31 0.13 1.76
N PHE A 52 -0.64 -1.03 1.23
CA PHE A 52 0.11 -1.66 0.15
C PHE A 52 -0.83 -2.32 -0.86
N ALA A 53 -0.40 -2.40 -2.11
CA ALA A 53 -1.18 -3.02 -3.17
C ALA A 53 -1.23 -4.55 -2.97
N ILE A 54 -2.42 -5.13 -3.09
CA ILE A 54 -2.61 -6.60 -3.04
C ILE A 54 -2.77 -7.23 -4.43
N GLN A 55 -2.90 -6.38 -5.45
CA GLN A 55 -2.98 -6.76 -6.85
C GLN A 55 -2.31 -5.67 -7.72
N ALA A 56 -2.18 -5.90 -9.02
CA ALA A 56 -1.68 -4.88 -9.93
C ALA A 56 -2.69 -3.72 -10.04
N ILE A 57 -2.19 -2.48 -10.00
CA ILE A 57 -2.99 -1.25 -10.17
C ILE A 57 -2.29 -0.40 -11.24
N PRO A 58 -2.76 -0.43 -12.49
CA PRO A 58 -2.20 0.37 -13.57
C PRO A 58 -2.24 1.88 -13.29
N GLU A 59 -1.34 2.64 -13.91
CA GLU A 59 -1.41 4.10 -13.92
C GLU A 59 -2.80 4.58 -14.37
N GLY A 60 -3.35 5.57 -13.65
CA GLY A 60 -4.66 6.14 -13.91
C GLY A 60 -5.83 5.40 -13.25
N GLU A 61 -5.61 4.18 -12.73
CA GLU A 61 -6.63 3.42 -12.02
C GLU A 61 -6.85 3.90 -10.58
N LEU A 62 -8.03 3.57 -10.05
CA LEU A 62 -8.46 3.99 -8.72
C LEU A 62 -7.85 3.11 -7.64
N LEU A 63 -7.33 3.71 -6.57
CA LEU A 63 -7.03 3.02 -5.32
C LEU A 63 -8.29 3.04 -4.45
N LEU A 64 -8.74 1.85 -4.04
CA LEU A 64 -10.00 1.64 -3.34
C LEU A 64 -9.75 1.27 -1.87
N SER A 65 -10.52 1.88 -0.98
CA SER A 65 -10.54 1.53 0.43
C SER A 65 -11.97 1.69 0.95
N TRP A 66 -12.50 0.67 1.64
CA TRP A 66 -13.93 0.58 2.00
C TRP A 66 -14.85 0.63 0.76
N GLY A 67 -14.40 0.11 -0.38
CA GLY A 67 -15.12 0.15 -1.65
C GLY A 67 -15.22 1.55 -2.27
N LEU A 68 -14.52 2.54 -1.71
CA LEU A 68 -14.55 3.92 -2.18
C LEU A 68 -13.17 4.33 -2.73
N PRO A 69 -13.13 5.07 -3.86
CA PRO A 69 -11.88 5.62 -4.35
C PRO A 69 -11.37 6.71 -3.42
N PHE A 70 -10.14 6.56 -2.96
CA PHE A 70 -9.45 7.59 -2.18
C PHE A 70 -8.24 8.17 -2.91
N GLY A 71 -7.80 7.54 -3.99
CA GLY A 71 -6.64 7.96 -4.75
C GLY A 71 -6.66 7.45 -6.18
N VAL A 72 -5.81 8.04 -7.01
CA VAL A 72 -5.55 7.61 -8.39
C VAL A 72 -4.08 7.27 -8.52
N ALA A 73 -3.76 6.10 -9.08
CA ALA A 73 -2.41 5.70 -9.40
C ALA A 73 -1.80 6.69 -10.40
N ILE A 74 -0.58 7.17 -10.14
CA ILE A 74 0.18 8.05 -11.05
C ILE A 74 1.36 7.32 -11.69
N THR A 75 1.56 6.06 -11.32
CA THR A 75 2.47 5.07 -11.91
C THR A 75 1.83 3.71 -11.71
N ASP A 76 2.26 2.69 -12.46
CA ASP A 76 1.85 1.31 -12.19
C ASP A 76 2.29 0.88 -10.77
N LEU A 77 1.40 0.20 -10.04
CA LEU A 77 1.71 -0.48 -8.78
C LEU A 77 1.62 -2.00 -8.99
N SER A 78 2.63 -2.71 -8.52
CA SER A 78 2.64 -4.17 -8.44
C SER A 78 2.14 -4.66 -7.08
N PRO A 79 1.65 -5.90 -6.97
CA PRO A 79 1.34 -6.51 -5.68
C PRO A 79 2.55 -6.46 -4.73
N GLY A 80 2.34 -5.98 -3.51
CA GLY A 80 3.37 -5.76 -2.50
C GLY A 80 4.00 -4.36 -2.52
N ASP A 81 3.65 -3.51 -3.49
CA ASP A 81 4.12 -2.14 -3.49
C ASP A 81 3.49 -1.31 -2.38
N TYR A 82 4.35 -0.53 -1.70
CA TYR A 82 3.90 0.44 -0.72
C TYR A 82 3.14 1.56 -1.42
N ALA A 83 1.83 1.66 -1.18
CA ALA A 83 1.01 2.75 -1.69
C ALA A 83 1.31 4.04 -0.89
N CYS A 84 1.97 5.01 -1.52
CA CYS A 84 2.38 6.27 -0.92
C CYS A 84 2.10 7.47 -1.83
N ASN A 85 1.52 8.52 -1.23
CA ASN A 85 1.39 9.83 -1.86
C ASN A 85 2.51 10.77 -1.40
N GLN A 86 2.61 11.95 -2.00
CA GLN A 86 3.65 12.93 -1.67
C GLN A 86 3.65 13.30 -0.18
N LYS A 87 2.47 13.48 0.42
CA LYS A 87 2.33 13.87 1.84
C LYS A 87 2.94 12.84 2.80
N ILE A 88 2.73 11.54 2.53
CA ILE A 88 3.29 10.45 3.33
C ILE A 88 4.81 10.46 3.23
N LEU A 89 5.36 10.60 2.01
CA LEU A 89 6.81 10.65 1.81
C LEU A 89 7.43 11.83 2.53
N ASP A 90 6.85 13.03 2.41
CA ASP A 90 7.34 14.23 3.10
C ASP A 90 7.32 14.07 4.63
N ALA A 91 6.24 13.49 5.17
CA ALA A 91 6.09 13.27 6.61
C ALA A 91 7.05 12.21 7.18
N LEU A 92 7.42 11.21 6.37
CA LEU A 92 8.38 10.18 6.77
C LEU A 92 9.83 10.61 6.53
N ALA A 93 10.10 11.44 5.53
CA ALA A 93 11.45 11.93 5.21
C ALA A 93 12.08 12.78 6.32
N ILE A 94 11.26 13.46 7.13
CA ILE A 94 11.74 14.27 8.27
C ILE A 94 11.92 13.45 9.57
N ARG A 95 11.55 12.17 9.55
CA ARG A 95 11.67 11.27 10.71
C ARG A 95 12.98 10.50 10.63
N ASP A 96 13.54 10.16 11.79
CA ASP A 96 14.69 9.26 11.88
C ASP A 96 14.19 7.82 11.67
N ILE A 97 14.20 7.37 10.41
CA ILE A 97 13.73 6.05 10.00
C ILE A 97 14.90 5.14 9.64
N ASP A 98 14.80 3.87 10.03
CA ASP A 98 15.82 2.85 9.84
C ASP A 98 15.68 2.05 8.53
N PHE A 99 14.81 2.50 7.62
CA PHE A 99 14.48 1.81 6.38
C PHE A 99 14.35 2.76 5.18
N ALA A 100 14.45 2.20 3.98
CA ALA A 100 14.31 2.95 2.73
C ALA A 100 12.83 3.24 2.41
N LEU A 101 12.55 4.48 2.01
CA LEU A 101 11.27 4.90 1.44
C LEU A 101 11.28 4.81 -0.09
N PRO A 102 10.12 4.65 -0.73
CA PRO A 102 9.97 4.90 -2.16
C PRO A 102 10.49 6.30 -2.52
N SER A 103 11.23 6.42 -3.62
CA SER A 103 11.81 7.69 -4.05
C SER A 103 10.79 8.68 -4.62
N HIS A 104 9.66 8.17 -5.10
CA HIS A 104 8.59 8.95 -5.73
C HIS A 104 7.22 8.45 -5.24
N PRO A 105 6.21 9.33 -5.15
CA PRO A 105 4.84 8.90 -4.88
C PRO A 105 4.30 8.08 -6.06
N ASN A 106 3.41 7.13 -5.77
CA ASN A 106 2.78 6.27 -6.78
C ASN A 106 1.26 6.48 -6.87
N PHE A 107 0.66 7.24 -5.97
CA PHE A 107 -0.72 7.71 -6.13
C PHE A 107 -0.89 9.17 -5.67
N LYS A 108 -1.96 9.80 -6.14
CA LYS A 108 -2.43 11.11 -5.68
C LYS A 108 -3.80 10.98 -5.01
N ASP A 109 -4.04 11.79 -3.97
CA ASP A 109 -5.34 11.81 -3.30
C ASP A 109 -6.44 12.19 -4.30
N GLN A 110 -7.54 11.43 -4.30
CA GLN A 110 -8.74 11.77 -5.03
C GLN A 110 -9.76 12.32 -4.04
N ILE A 111 -9.88 13.64 -4.05
CA ILE A 111 -10.94 14.31 -3.31
C ILE A 111 -12.14 14.34 -4.25
N ALA A 112 -13.06 13.39 -4.12
CA ALA A 112 -14.36 13.55 -4.73
C ALA A 112 -14.99 14.83 -4.15
N PRO A 113 -15.43 15.79 -4.98
CA PRO A 113 -16.15 16.95 -4.46
C PRO A 113 -17.38 16.44 -3.70
N TYR A 114 -17.46 16.78 -2.42
CA TYR A 114 -18.65 16.53 -1.61
C TYR A 114 -19.81 17.28 -2.26
N HIS A 115 -20.74 16.54 -2.85
CA HIS A 115 -22.01 17.10 -3.32
C HIS A 115 -23.04 16.90 -2.19
N PRO A 116 -23.44 17.96 -1.47
CA PRO A 116 -24.45 17.90 -0.41
C PRO A 116 -25.84 17.54 -0.91
#